data_AF-A0AAW2HRM8-F1
#
_entry.id   AF-A0AAW2HRM8-F1
#
_cell.length_a   1.000
_cell.length_b   1.000
_cell.length_c   1.000
_cell.angle_alpha   90.00
_cell.angle_beta   90.00
_cell.angle_gamma   90.00
#
_symmetry.space_group_name_H-M   'P 1'
#
loop_
_entity.id
_entity.type
_entity.pdbx_description
1 polymer ?
#
loop_
_entity_poly.entity_id
_entity_poly.type
_entity_poly.pdbx_seq_one_letter_code
_entity_poly.pdbx_strand_id
1 'polypeptide(L)'
;MIYAARDAVHPKQGRRRRTAILLRRDSTGRAQTTSAEVIDIIKKPPAHDRYETIKRALISRLSVSQEKKTKQLLHKEHVGDRRPSRFLGRLRNLAGNDVSDNLLRTLRTDRLPRELQPILATQCADTPPDRLAELADRVRIVRAANKTPAFYPEYIEAAKMELRKEMREELRHAHGIRRHDKETSRRCNTSNRYIYIFYGILGNLREKNYKNQAAKMTARSLSRYKNDDTRLSQKQGMIRNRNQRAFKERKKSLKVTENHKEKIF
;
A
#
# COMPACT_ATOMS: atom_id res chain seq x y z
N MET A 1 -36.80 -61.61 104.71
CA MET A 1 -36.92 -60.15 104.91
C MET A 1 -35.51 -59.59 104.83
N ILE A 2 -35.00 -58.83 103.85
CA ILE A 2 -35.55 -57.86 102.90
C ILE A 2 -34.44 -57.65 101.83
N TYR A 3 -34.82 -57.70 100.54
CA TYR A 3 -34.36 -56.91 99.38
C TYR A 3 -32.87 -56.51 99.14
N ALA A 4 -32.34 -57.03 98.02
CA ALA A 4 -31.85 -56.31 96.83
C ALA A 4 -30.95 -55.06 96.93
N ALA A 5 -29.73 -55.17 96.37
CA ALA A 5 -29.02 -54.12 95.63
C ALA A 5 -27.93 -54.77 94.75
N ARG A 6 -28.24 -55.06 93.48
CA ARG A 6 -27.96 -54.25 92.28
C ARG A 6 -26.58 -54.52 91.65
N ASP A 7 -26.64 -55.36 90.62
CA ASP A 7 -25.69 -55.48 89.53
C ASP A 7 -25.35 -54.11 88.90
N ALA A 8 -24.05 -53.86 88.71
CA ALA A 8 -23.55 -52.83 87.81
C ALA A 8 -22.37 -53.39 86.99
N VAL A 9 -22.65 -54.40 86.16
CA VAL A 9 -21.75 -54.82 85.08
C VAL A 9 -22.18 -54.08 83.82
N HIS A 10 -21.50 -52.98 83.52
CA HIS A 10 -21.65 -52.27 82.25
C HIS A 10 -21.26 -53.18 81.07
N PRO A 11 -22.13 -53.41 80.08
CA PRO A 11 -21.73 -54.08 78.85
C PRO A 11 -20.84 -53.13 78.04
N LYS A 12 -19.61 -53.57 77.77
CA LYS A 12 -18.69 -52.95 76.80
C LYS A 12 -19.41 -52.86 75.46
N GLN A 13 -19.87 -51.67 75.09
CA GLN A 13 -20.30 -51.37 73.73
C GLN A 13 -19.13 -51.69 72.80
N GLY A 14 -19.29 -52.77 72.03
CA GLY A 14 -18.41 -53.08 70.92
C GLY A 14 -18.36 -51.87 70.00
N ARG A 15 -17.21 -51.20 69.97
CA ARG A 15 -16.86 -50.25 68.92
C ARG A 15 -16.95 -51.03 67.60
N ARG A 16 -18.12 -50.96 66.96
CA ARG A 16 -18.26 -51.25 65.52
C ARG A 16 -17.30 -50.29 64.84
N ARG A 17 -16.08 -50.76 64.60
CA ARG A 17 -15.12 -50.10 63.72
C ARG A 17 -15.83 -50.01 62.37
N ARG A 18 -16.48 -48.88 62.11
CA ARG A 18 -16.92 -48.50 60.79
C ARG A 18 -15.64 -48.40 59.97
N THR A 19 -15.26 -49.50 59.32
CA THR A 19 -14.25 -49.48 58.28
C THR A 19 -14.83 -48.60 57.19
N ALA A 20 -14.48 -47.31 57.22
CA ALA A 20 -14.83 -46.37 56.18
C ALA A 20 -14.14 -46.88 54.90
N ILE A 21 -14.92 -47.52 54.04
CA ILE A 21 -14.49 -47.87 52.69
C ILE A 21 -14.24 -46.53 52.01
N LEU A 22 -12.96 -46.17 51.83
CA LEU A 22 -12.52 -45.02 51.06
C LEU A 22 -12.94 -45.26 49.60
N LEU A 23 -14.17 -44.89 49.25
CA LEU A 23 -14.62 -44.90 47.86
C LEU A 23 -13.84 -43.81 47.12
N ARG A 24 -12.95 -44.28 46.24
CA ARG A 24 -12.17 -43.51 45.28
C ARG A 24 -13.12 -42.58 44.50
N ARG A 25 -12.88 -41.27 44.58
CA ARG A 25 -13.66 -40.25 43.87
C ARG A 25 -13.17 -40.16 42.44
N ASP A 26 -14.07 -40.26 41.47
CA ASP A 26 -13.79 -39.95 40.07
C ASP A 26 -13.76 -38.43 39.85
N SER A 27 -13.13 -38.00 38.75
CA SER A 27 -12.81 -36.60 38.38
C SER A 27 -14.01 -35.64 38.25
N THR A 28 -15.24 -36.11 38.44
CA THR A 28 -16.47 -35.30 38.41
C THR A 28 -17.04 -34.98 39.80
N GLY A 29 -16.42 -35.46 40.89
CA GLY A 29 -16.92 -35.27 42.25
C GLY A 29 -18.23 -36.00 42.55
N ARG A 30 -18.85 -36.66 41.56
CA ARG A 30 -19.95 -37.60 41.78
C ARG A 30 -19.34 -38.95 42.16
N ALA A 31 -19.76 -39.48 43.31
CA ALA A 31 -19.55 -40.89 43.59
C ALA A 31 -20.03 -41.68 42.37
N GLN A 32 -19.20 -42.58 41.83
CA GLN A 32 -19.69 -43.54 40.85
C GLN A 32 -20.95 -44.12 41.46
N THR A 33 -22.06 -44.01 40.75
CA THR A 33 -23.30 -44.68 41.12
C THR A 33 -23.13 -46.16 40.80
N THR A 34 -22.07 -46.78 41.34
CA THR A 34 -21.83 -48.22 41.33
C THR A 34 -23.06 -48.92 41.90
N SER A 35 -23.75 -48.27 42.85
CA SER A 35 -25.07 -48.68 43.31
C SER A 35 -26.13 -48.66 42.21
N ALA A 36 -26.21 -47.63 41.35
CA ALA A 36 -27.17 -47.54 40.24
C ALA A 36 -27.06 -48.69 39.24
N GLU A 37 -25.82 -49.11 38.97
CA GLU A 37 -25.50 -50.22 38.05
C GLU A 37 -26.01 -51.58 38.56
N VAL A 38 -26.41 -51.73 39.83
CA VAL A 38 -26.91 -53.00 40.42
C VAL A 38 -28.17 -52.82 41.28
N ILE A 39 -28.92 -51.72 41.09
CA ILE A 39 -30.17 -51.45 41.84
C ILE A 39 -31.17 -52.60 41.69
N ASP A 40 -31.24 -53.21 40.52
CA ASP A 40 -32.11 -54.34 40.21
C ASP A 40 -31.80 -55.58 41.06
N ILE A 41 -30.52 -55.91 41.22
CA ILE A 41 -30.06 -57.04 42.05
C ILE A 41 -30.25 -56.72 43.54
N ILE A 42 -30.10 -55.45 43.93
CA ILE A 42 -30.35 -55.00 45.29
C ILE A 42 -31.85 -55.06 45.62
N LYS A 43 -32.73 -54.73 44.66
CA LYS A 43 -34.20 -54.78 44.82
C LYS A 43 -34.74 -56.21 44.85
N LYS A 44 -34.10 -57.16 44.17
CA LYS A 44 -34.48 -58.57 44.14
C LYS A 44 -33.27 -59.45 44.49
N PRO A 45 -32.95 -59.62 45.78
CA PRO A 45 -31.77 -60.35 46.19
C PRO A 45 -31.94 -61.86 45.91
N PRO A 46 -30.92 -62.52 45.34
CA PRO A 46 -30.91 -63.98 45.18
C PRO A 46 -30.80 -64.69 46.53
N ALA A 47 -31.33 -65.92 46.61
CA ALA A 47 -31.40 -66.69 47.85
C ALA A 47 -30.03 -67.09 48.41
N HIS A 48 -29.05 -67.36 47.53
CA HIS A 48 -27.68 -67.74 47.87
C HIS A 48 -26.68 -66.87 47.06
N ASP A 49 -25.44 -66.74 47.54
CA ASP A 49 -24.34 -66.03 46.86
C ASP A 49 -24.60 -64.57 46.43
N ARG A 50 -25.27 -63.80 47.31
CA ARG A 50 -25.63 -62.39 47.08
C ARG A 50 -24.42 -61.52 46.71
N TYR A 51 -23.31 -61.66 47.44
CA TYR A 51 -22.10 -60.88 47.20
C TYR A 51 -21.45 -61.22 45.86
N GLU A 52 -21.28 -62.51 45.55
CA GLU A 52 -20.66 -62.96 44.30
C GLU A 52 -21.50 -62.58 43.08
N THR A 53 -22.82 -62.67 43.20
CA THR A 53 -23.75 -62.26 42.13
C THR A 53 -23.63 -60.76 41.84
N ILE A 54 -23.62 -59.92 42.89
CA ILE A 54 -23.46 -58.47 42.75
C ILE A 54 -22.07 -58.12 42.18
N LYS A 55 -21.02 -58.78 42.68
CA LYS A 55 -19.64 -58.57 42.21
C LYS A 55 -19.50 -58.89 40.72
N ARG A 56 -19.99 -60.05 40.27
CA ARG A 56 -19.95 -60.44 38.85
C ARG A 56 -20.76 -59.48 37.98
N ALA A 57 -21.95 -59.09 38.42
CA ALA A 57 -22.78 -58.13 37.68
C ALA A 57 -22.12 -56.75 37.57
N LEU A 58 -21.53 -56.26 38.65
CA LEU A 58 -20.76 -55.01 38.66
C LEU A 58 -19.58 -55.06 37.70
N ILE A 59 -18.77 -56.11 37.78
CA ILE A 59 -17.63 -56.31 36.87
C ILE A 59 -18.16 -56.32 35.43
N SER A 60 -19.15 -57.14 35.10
CA SER A 60 -19.69 -57.24 33.75
C SER A 60 -20.21 -55.90 33.21
N ARG A 61 -21.06 -55.20 33.96
CA ARG A 61 -21.69 -53.95 33.49
C ARG A 61 -20.70 -52.79 33.39
N LEU A 62 -19.82 -52.65 34.38
CA LEU A 62 -18.77 -51.63 34.35
C LEU A 62 -17.71 -51.92 33.29
N SER A 63 -17.35 -53.18 33.06
CA SER A 63 -16.44 -53.57 31.97
C SER A 63 -17.01 -53.21 30.61
N VAL A 64 -18.31 -53.44 30.36
CA VAL A 64 -18.98 -53.02 29.11
C VAL A 64 -18.98 -51.49 28.98
N SER A 65 -19.19 -50.76 30.08
CA SER A 65 -19.08 -49.29 30.09
C SER A 65 -17.66 -48.82 29.76
N GLN A 66 -16.64 -49.48 30.31
CA GLN A 66 -15.24 -49.17 30.05
C GLN A 66 -14.85 -49.48 28.60
N GLU A 67 -15.28 -50.61 28.05
CA GLU A 67 -15.06 -50.96 26.65
C GLU A 67 -15.72 -49.94 25.69
N LYS A 68 -16.90 -49.41 26.05
CA LYS A 68 -17.53 -48.32 25.28
C LYS A 68 -16.69 -47.05 25.33
N LYS A 69 -16.11 -46.71 26.49
CA LYS A 69 -15.22 -45.55 26.63
C LYS A 69 -13.93 -45.71 25.84
N THR A 70 -13.29 -46.88 25.87
CA THR A 70 -12.07 -47.14 25.09
C THR A 70 -12.36 -47.14 23.58
N LYS A 71 -13.46 -47.74 23.13
CA LYS A 71 -13.92 -47.65 21.74
C LYS A 71 -14.19 -46.20 21.31
N GLN A 72 -14.82 -45.40 22.17
CA GLN A 72 -15.04 -43.96 21.92
C GLN A 72 -13.70 -43.21 21.81
N LEU A 73 -12.79 -43.46 22.75
CA LEU A 73 -11.47 -42.85 22.78
C LEU A 73 -10.70 -43.13 21.49
N LEU A 74 -10.74 -44.36 20.96
CA LEU A 74 -9.97 -44.76 19.78
C LEU A 74 -10.59 -44.35 18.43
N HIS A 75 -11.91 -44.33 18.30
CA HIS A 75 -12.56 -44.17 16.98
C HIS A 75 -13.42 -42.92 16.82
N LYS A 76 -14.03 -42.42 17.90
CA LYS A 76 -15.13 -41.43 17.77
C LYS A 76 -14.69 -40.00 18.05
N GLU A 77 -13.60 -39.80 18.78
CA GLU A 77 -13.29 -38.48 19.32
C GLU A 77 -12.41 -37.64 18.39
N HIS A 78 -13.02 -36.64 17.77
CA HIS A 78 -12.37 -35.68 16.87
C HIS A 78 -12.21 -34.32 17.55
N VAL A 79 -11.16 -33.58 17.20
CA VAL A 79 -10.86 -32.24 17.77
C VAL A 79 -11.94 -31.21 17.37
N GLY A 80 -12.41 -31.23 16.12
CA GLY A 80 -13.33 -30.23 15.57
C GLY A 80 -12.82 -28.80 15.78
N ASP A 81 -13.71 -27.86 16.12
CA ASP A 81 -13.38 -26.46 16.44
C ASP A 81 -13.00 -26.24 17.92
N ARG A 82 -12.83 -27.32 18.69
CA ARG A 82 -12.57 -27.20 20.12
C ARG A 82 -11.12 -26.79 20.37
N ARG A 83 -10.91 -26.12 21.50
CA ARG A 83 -9.56 -25.83 22.00
C ARG A 83 -8.80 -27.14 22.24
N PRO A 84 -7.58 -27.32 21.69
CA PRO A 84 -6.70 -28.45 21.98
C PRO A 84 -6.58 -28.83 23.46
N SER A 85 -6.55 -27.86 24.39
CA SER A 85 -6.56 -28.11 25.85
C SER A 85 -7.82 -28.84 26.33
N ARG A 86 -9.00 -28.38 25.90
CA ARG A 86 -10.27 -29.03 26.24
C ARG A 86 -10.39 -30.42 25.63
N PHE A 87 -9.87 -30.60 24.42
CA PHE A 87 -9.84 -31.91 23.78
C PHE A 87 -8.98 -32.90 24.59
N LEU A 88 -7.80 -32.50 25.05
CA LEU A 88 -6.96 -33.33 25.92
C LEU A 88 -7.69 -33.69 27.24
N GLY A 89 -8.32 -32.71 27.89
CA GLY A 89 -9.10 -32.98 29.10
C GLY A 89 -10.21 -34.00 28.88
N ARG A 90 -10.82 -33.98 27.69
CA ARG A 90 -11.84 -34.96 27.30
C ARG A 90 -11.25 -36.35 27.07
N LEU A 91 -10.12 -36.46 26.36
CA LEU A 91 -9.41 -37.73 26.18
C LEU A 91 -9.06 -38.35 27.53
N ARG A 92 -8.53 -37.56 28.48
CA ARG A 92 -8.22 -38.01 29.84
C ARG A 92 -9.45 -38.52 30.59
N ASN A 93 -10.58 -37.83 30.47
CA ASN A 93 -11.82 -38.24 31.12
C ASN A 93 -12.38 -39.57 30.57
N LEU A 94 -12.15 -39.86 29.29
CA LEU A 94 -12.57 -41.13 28.67
C LEU A 94 -11.57 -42.26 28.92
N ALA A 95 -10.29 -41.93 28.95
CA ALA A 95 -9.20 -42.85 29.20
C ALA A 95 -9.11 -43.31 30.66
N GLY A 96 -9.44 -42.45 31.62
CA GLY A 96 -9.29 -42.74 33.05
C GLY A 96 -7.82 -42.98 33.43
N ASN A 97 -7.60 -43.86 34.41
CA ASN A 97 -6.25 -44.24 34.87
C ASN A 97 -5.62 -45.41 34.08
N ASP A 98 -6.34 -45.98 33.11
CA ASP A 98 -5.93 -47.22 32.44
C ASP A 98 -4.99 -46.96 31.24
N VAL A 99 -4.83 -45.70 30.83
CA VAL A 99 -4.12 -45.31 29.61
C VAL A 99 -2.88 -44.49 29.96
N SER A 100 -1.76 -44.79 29.30
CA SER A 100 -0.51 -44.06 29.48
C SER A 100 -0.56 -42.65 28.89
N ASP A 101 0.13 -41.71 29.54
CA ASP A 101 0.28 -40.34 29.02
C ASP A 101 0.94 -40.31 27.64
N ASN A 102 1.81 -41.29 27.33
CA ASN A 102 2.43 -41.45 26.01
C ASN A 102 1.38 -41.73 24.93
N LEU A 103 0.39 -42.59 25.21
CA LEU A 103 -0.68 -42.89 24.26
C LEU A 103 -1.64 -41.71 24.09
N LEU A 104 -1.90 -40.97 25.18
CA LEU A 104 -2.67 -39.72 25.09
C LEU A 104 -1.95 -38.67 24.24
N ARG A 105 -0.62 -38.61 24.31
CA ARG A 105 0.21 -37.70 23.52
C ARG A 105 0.16 -38.03 22.04
N THR A 106 0.30 -39.31 21.66
CA THR A 106 0.19 -39.74 20.25
C THR A 106 -1.21 -39.51 19.71
N LEU A 107 -2.25 -40.02 20.41
CA LEU A 107 -3.65 -39.84 20.00
C LEU A 107 -4.03 -38.36 19.80
N ARG A 108 -3.56 -37.47 20.69
CA ARG A 108 -3.83 -36.04 20.54
C ARG A 108 -3.13 -35.48 19.30
N THR A 109 -1.87 -35.81 19.10
CA THR A 109 -1.06 -35.27 18.01
C THR A 109 -1.62 -35.72 16.66
N ASP A 110 -1.98 -37.00 16.54
CA ASP A 110 -2.55 -37.58 15.31
C ASP A 110 -3.87 -36.91 14.90
N ARG A 111 -4.69 -36.52 15.89
CA ARG A 111 -6.03 -35.96 15.65
C ARG A 111 -6.07 -34.44 15.56
N LEU A 112 -4.96 -33.76 15.81
CA LEU A 112 -4.86 -32.32 15.61
C LEU A 112 -4.66 -32.00 14.12
N PRO A 113 -5.10 -30.83 13.66
CA PRO A 113 -4.82 -30.35 12.31
C PRO A 113 -3.34 -30.45 11.97
N ARG A 114 -3.03 -30.86 10.73
CA ARG A 114 -1.66 -31.07 10.21
C ARG A 114 -0.75 -29.87 10.41
N GLU A 115 -1.32 -28.67 10.45
CA GLU A 115 -0.60 -27.42 10.71
C GLU A 115 0.04 -27.39 12.13
N LEU A 116 -0.61 -27.97 13.13
CA LEU A 116 -0.17 -27.96 14.54
C LEU A 116 0.78 -29.10 14.88
N GLN A 117 0.66 -30.24 14.19
CA GLN A 117 1.46 -31.45 14.41
C GLN A 117 2.98 -31.21 14.44
N PRO A 118 3.62 -30.54 13.47
CA PRO A 118 5.08 -30.40 13.45
C PRO A 118 5.60 -29.59 14.65
N ILE A 119 4.86 -28.56 15.08
CA ILE A 119 5.25 -27.71 16.22
C ILE A 119 5.20 -28.49 17.53
N LEU A 120 4.26 -29.44 17.64
CA LEU A 120 4.13 -30.29 18.82
C LEU A 120 5.11 -31.46 18.78
N ALA A 121 5.48 -31.94 17.59
CA ALA A 121 6.45 -33.01 17.40
C ALA A 121 7.88 -32.61 17.79
N THR A 122 8.25 -31.34 17.63
CA THR A 122 9.58 -30.84 18.06
C THR A 122 9.73 -30.70 19.57
N GLN A 123 8.65 -30.81 20.34
CA GLN A 123 8.70 -30.66 21.79
C GLN A 123 9.28 -31.91 22.45
N CYS A 124 10.09 -31.70 23.50
CA CYS A 124 10.78 -32.77 24.21
C CYS A 124 9.81 -33.83 24.74
N ALA A 125 10.25 -35.09 24.76
CA ALA A 125 9.40 -36.22 25.13
C ALA A 125 8.87 -36.17 26.57
N ASP A 126 9.62 -35.52 27.46
CA ASP A 126 9.29 -35.37 28.88
C ASP A 126 8.29 -34.25 29.16
N THR A 127 7.86 -33.51 28.13
CA THR A 127 6.94 -32.39 28.33
C THR A 127 5.57 -32.94 28.71
N PRO A 128 4.97 -32.49 29.84
CA PRO A 128 3.68 -32.99 30.28
C PRO A 128 2.59 -32.68 29.24
N PRO A 129 1.58 -33.55 29.08
CA PRO A 129 0.56 -33.41 28.05
C PRO A 129 -0.19 -32.08 28.12
N ASP A 130 -0.38 -31.55 29.32
CA ASP A 130 -1.07 -30.29 29.61
C ASP A 130 -0.33 -29.08 29.03
N ARG A 131 0.98 -28.96 29.27
CA ARG A 131 1.79 -27.87 28.72
C ARG A 131 1.80 -27.86 27.20
N LEU A 132 1.85 -29.04 26.60
CA LEU A 132 1.77 -29.17 25.14
C LEU A 132 0.39 -28.75 24.61
N ALA A 133 -0.67 -28.97 25.39
CA ALA A 133 -2.03 -28.60 24.98
C ALA A 133 -2.23 -27.08 25.04
N GLU A 134 -1.66 -26.44 26.06
CA GLU A 134 -1.60 -24.97 26.13
C GLU A 134 -0.78 -24.36 24.99
N LEU A 135 0.35 -24.98 24.63
CA LEU A 135 1.15 -24.55 23.49
C LEU A 135 0.33 -24.62 22.19
N ALA A 136 -0.39 -25.73 21.97
CA ALA A 136 -1.27 -25.88 20.82
C ALA A 136 -2.36 -24.79 20.78
N ASP A 137 -2.94 -24.43 21.93
CA ASP A 137 -3.92 -23.34 22.04
C ASP A 137 -3.33 -21.99 21.63
N ARG A 138 -2.11 -21.66 22.11
CA ARG A 138 -1.41 -20.41 21.77
C ARG A 138 -1.13 -20.32 20.28
N VAL A 139 -0.58 -21.39 19.69
CA VAL A 139 -0.27 -21.44 18.26
C VAL A 139 -1.54 -21.29 17.41
N ARG A 140 -2.64 -21.92 17.82
CA ARG A 140 -3.94 -21.79 17.14
C ARG A 140 -4.44 -20.34 17.13
N ILE A 141 -4.29 -19.61 18.24
CA ILE A 141 -4.68 -18.20 18.35
C ILE A 141 -3.83 -17.33 17.42
N VAL A 142 -2.50 -17.47 17.48
CA VAL A 142 -1.57 -16.70 16.63
C VAL A 142 -1.89 -16.93 15.14
N ARG A 143 -2.14 -18.17 14.75
CA ARG A 143 -2.50 -18.47 13.36
C ARG A 143 -3.87 -17.95 12.95
N ALA A 144 -4.85 -18.00 13.84
CA ALA A 144 -6.15 -17.40 13.57
C ALA A 144 -6.03 -15.87 13.38
N ALA A 145 -5.18 -15.20 14.16
CA ALA A 145 -4.88 -13.78 13.99
C ALA A 145 -4.18 -13.49 12.65
N ASN A 146 -3.26 -14.36 12.22
CA ASN A 146 -2.56 -14.23 10.93
C ASN A 146 -3.45 -14.49 9.71
N LYS A 147 -4.64 -15.08 9.88
CA LYS A 147 -5.65 -15.26 8.81
C LYS A 147 -6.55 -14.03 8.63
N THR A 148 -6.33 -12.94 9.38
CA THR A 148 -7.08 -11.69 9.17
C THR A 148 -6.74 -11.05 7.82
N PRO A 149 -7.72 -10.48 7.08
CA PRO A 149 -7.55 -10.00 5.72
C PRO A 149 -6.47 -8.91 5.56
N ALA A 150 -6.10 -8.23 6.65
CA ALA A 150 -5.05 -7.21 6.66
C ALA A 150 -3.63 -7.76 6.38
N PHE A 151 -3.40 -9.07 6.51
CA PHE A 151 -2.06 -9.67 6.39
C PHE A 151 -1.87 -10.53 5.12
N TYR A 152 -2.85 -10.63 4.23
CA TYR A 152 -2.61 -11.34 2.97
C TYR A 152 -1.85 -10.44 2.00
N PRO A 153 -0.72 -10.91 1.45
CA PRO A 153 0.04 -10.17 0.45
C PRO A 153 -0.79 -9.87 -0.80
N GLU A 154 -1.82 -10.66 -1.10
CA GLU A 154 -2.70 -10.47 -2.26
C GLU A 154 -3.54 -9.18 -2.18
N TYR A 155 -4.08 -8.82 -1.01
CA TYR A 155 -4.78 -7.54 -0.82
C TYR A 155 -3.81 -6.36 -0.83
N ILE A 156 -2.62 -6.54 -0.29
CA ILE A 156 -1.56 -5.52 -0.31
C ILE A 156 -1.09 -5.28 -1.75
N GLU A 157 -0.93 -6.33 -2.56
CA GLU A 157 -0.58 -6.21 -3.97
C GLU A 157 -1.73 -5.64 -4.81
N ALA A 158 -2.98 -5.99 -4.52
CA ALA A 158 -4.15 -5.37 -5.16
C ALA A 158 -4.18 -3.85 -4.90
N ALA A 159 -4.03 -3.43 -3.64
CA ALA A 159 -3.98 -2.01 -3.26
C ALA A 159 -2.78 -1.28 -3.89
N LYS A 160 -1.59 -1.92 -3.94
CA LYS A 160 -0.41 -1.37 -4.64
C LYS A 160 -0.67 -1.23 -6.15
N MET A 161 -1.39 -2.17 -6.76
CA MET A 161 -1.72 -2.15 -8.18
C MET A 161 -2.72 -1.05 -8.52
N GLU A 162 -3.70 -0.81 -7.64
CA GLU A 162 -4.63 0.32 -7.73
C GLU A 162 -3.88 1.65 -7.67
N LEU A 163 -3.04 1.85 -6.65
CA LEU A 163 -2.21 3.07 -6.51
C LEU A 163 -1.28 3.28 -7.73
N ARG A 164 -0.69 2.21 -8.27
CA ARG A 164 0.13 2.27 -9.51
C ARG A 164 -0.70 2.60 -10.74
N LYS A 165 -1.97 2.21 -10.78
CA LYS A 165 -2.88 2.53 -11.89
C LYS A 165 -3.24 4.01 -11.86
N GLU A 166 -3.61 4.54 -10.69
CA GLU A 166 -3.89 5.97 -10.47
C GLU A 166 -2.70 6.84 -10.86
N MET A 167 -1.50 6.53 -10.35
CA MET A 167 -0.28 7.29 -10.68
C MET A 167 0.03 7.27 -12.19
N ARG A 168 -0.24 6.16 -12.90
CA ARG A 168 -0.08 6.10 -14.37
C ARG A 168 -1.12 6.94 -15.10
N GLU A 169 -2.33 7.03 -14.58
CA GLU A 169 -3.37 7.87 -15.14
C GLU A 169 -3.05 9.35 -14.92
N GLU A 170 -2.57 9.76 -13.74
CA GLU A 170 -2.09 11.13 -13.52
C GLU A 170 -0.94 11.52 -14.46
N LEU A 171 0.04 10.64 -14.63
CA LEU A 171 1.13 10.87 -15.59
C LEU A 171 0.61 11.02 -17.03
N ARG A 172 -0.41 10.24 -17.42
CA ARG A 172 -1.06 10.38 -18.74
C ARG A 172 -1.75 11.73 -18.89
N HIS A 173 -2.47 12.20 -17.88
CA HIS A 173 -3.10 13.52 -17.89
C HIS A 173 -2.05 14.65 -17.95
N ALA A 174 -0.98 14.55 -17.17
CA ALA A 174 0.13 15.51 -17.21
C ALA A 174 0.83 15.55 -18.58
N HIS A 175 1.02 14.40 -19.22
CA HIS A 175 1.54 14.33 -20.59
C HIS A 175 0.57 14.89 -21.63
N GLY A 176 -0.74 14.72 -21.44
CA GLY A 176 -1.78 15.34 -22.27
C GLY A 176 -1.75 16.87 -22.20
N ILE A 177 -1.70 17.43 -20.99
CA ILE A 177 -1.58 18.88 -20.75
C ILE A 177 -0.32 19.43 -21.43
N ARG A 178 0.82 18.74 -21.25
CA ARG A 178 2.11 19.17 -21.85
C ARG A 178 2.12 19.09 -23.38
N ARG A 179 1.32 18.19 -23.99
CA ARG A 179 1.12 18.15 -25.45
C ARG A 179 0.24 19.31 -25.91
N HIS A 180 -0.85 19.58 -25.20
CA HIS A 180 -1.73 20.70 -25.49
C HIS A 180 -1.01 22.05 -25.41
N ASP A 181 -0.15 22.26 -24.42
CA ASP A 181 0.68 23.48 -24.29
C ASP A 181 1.69 23.65 -25.44
N LYS A 182 2.28 22.55 -25.93
CA LYS A 182 3.18 22.61 -27.10
C LYS A 182 2.42 22.89 -28.40
N GLU A 183 1.17 22.43 -28.49
CA GLU A 183 0.34 22.57 -29.68
C GLU A 183 -0.32 23.95 -29.76
N THR A 184 -0.79 24.50 -28.64
CA THR A 184 -1.20 25.92 -28.52
C THR A 184 -0.02 26.85 -28.77
N SER A 185 1.18 26.53 -28.28
CA SER A 185 2.40 27.30 -28.56
C SER A 185 2.77 27.29 -30.06
N ARG A 186 2.63 26.16 -30.76
CA ARG A 186 2.81 26.11 -32.23
C ARG A 186 1.75 26.89 -32.99
N ARG A 187 0.49 26.88 -32.52
CA ARG A 187 -0.61 27.64 -33.12
C ARG A 187 -0.45 29.16 -32.91
N CYS A 188 0.12 29.60 -31.79
CA CYS A 188 0.48 31.01 -31.58
C CYS A 188 1.73 31.45 -32.37
N ASN A 189 2.65 30.54 -32.69
CA ASN A 189 3.83 30.86 -33.50
C ASN A 189 3.52 31.12 -34.99
N THR A 190 2.37 30.67 -35.49
CA THR A 190 1.93 30.97 -36.87
C THR A 190 1.32 32.37 -36.97
N SER A 191 0.59 32.83 -35.94
CA SER A 191 0.11 34.21 -35.85
C SER A 191 1.26 35.22 -35.68
N ASN A 192 2.31 34.84 -34.94
CA ASN A 192 3.49 35.70 -34.75
C ASN A 192 4.37 35.84 -36.00
N ARG A 193 4.27 34.89 -36.95
CA ARG A 193 5.01 34.92 -38.22
C ARG A 193 4.52 36.04 -39.15
N TYR A 194 3.20 36.27 -39.21
CA TYR A 194 2.62 37.37 -39.97
C TYR A 194 3.04 38.73 -39.42
N ILE A 195 3.13 38.86 -38.09
CA ILE A 195 3.57 40.08 -37.41
C ILE A 195 5.01 40.44 -37.81
N TYR A 196 5.96 39.50 -37.73
CA TYR A 196 7.36 39.75 -38.12
C TYR A 196 7.54 40.04 -39.61
N ILE A 197 6.78 39.39 -40.49
CA ILE A 197 6.81 39.68 -41.94
C ILE A 197 6.25 41.08 -42.22
N PHE A 198 5.16 41.49 -41.56
CA PHE A 198 4.57 42.82 -41.73
C PHE A 198 5.52 43.95 -41.28
N TYR A 199 6.15 43.80 -40.11
CA TYR A 199 7.15 44.77 -39.63
C TYR A 199 8.41 44.78 -40.51
N GLY A 200 8.82 43.64 -41.09
CA GLY A 200 9.91 43.57 -42.07
C GLY A 200 9.59 44.29 -43.39
N ILE A 201 8.38 44.14 -43.93
CA ILE A 201 7.94 44.84 -45.15
C ILE A 201 7.82 46.35 -44.90
N LEU A 202 7.26 46.76 -43.76
CA LEU A 202 7.13 48.17 -43.39
C LEU A 202 8.50 48.84 -43.14
N GLY A 203 9.44 48.13 -42.51
CA GLY A 203 10.81 48.61 -42.33
C GLY A 203 11.50 48.90 -43.66
N ASN A 204 11.38 47.98 -44.63
CA ASN A 204 11.91 48.15 -45.99
C ASN A 204 11.26 49.32 -46.75
N LEU A 205 9.95 49.56 -46.56
CA LEU A 205 9.27 50.70 -47.18
C LEU A 205 9.72 52.05 -46.58
N ARG A 206 9.95 52.10 -45.26
CA ARG A 206 10.43 53.31 -44.57
C ARG A 206 11.84 53.68 -45.04
N GLU A 207 12.74 52.70 -45.12
CA GLU A 207 14.12 52.91 -45.55
C GLU A 207 14.23 53.39 -47.02
N LYS A 208 13.42 52.81 -47.91
CA LYS A 208 13.30 53.29 -49.31
C LYS A 208 12.80 54.73 -49.39
N ASN A 209 11.85 55.13 -48.53
CA ASN A 209 11.38 56.50 -48.48
C ASN A 209 12.44 57.50 -47.99
N TYR A 210 13.21 57.16 -46.94
CA TYR A 210 14.31 58.02 -46.48
C TYR A 210 15.40 58.19 -47.55
N LYS A 211 15.80 57.10 -48.23
CA LYS A 211 16.79 57.15 -49.31
C LYS A 211 16.30 57.97 -50.51
N ASN A 212 15.02 57.83 -50.88
CA ASN A 212 14.42 58.63 -51.95
C ASN A 212 14.30 60.11 -51.60
N GLN A 213 13.98 60.44 -50.34
CA GLN A 213 13.92 61.84 -49.88
C GLN A 213 15.31 62.48 -49.83
N ALA A 214 16.33 61.73 -49.37
CA ALA A 214 17.72 62.17 -49.41
C ALA A 214 18.20 62.40 -50.86
N ALA A 215 17.92 61.48 -51.78
CA ALA A 215 18.28 61.62 -53.19
C ALA A 215 17.62 62.85 -53.85
N LYS A 216 16.36 63.15 -53.52
CA LYS A 216 15.66 64.36 -53.98
C LYS A 216 16.30 65.64 -53.43
N MET A 217 16.75 65.64 -52.17
CA MET A 217 17.44 66.78 -51.58
C MET A 217 18.81 67.01 -52.24
N THR A 218 19.57 65.94 -52.49
CA THR A 218 20.88 66.00 -53.18
C THR A 218 20.73 66.43 -54.64
N ALA A 219 19.71 65.98 -55.35
CA ALA A 219 19.44 66.41 -56.72
C ALA A 219 19.07 67.91 -56.79
N ARG A 220 18.29 68.41 -55.81
CA ARG A 220 17.95 69.84 -55.70
C ARG A 220 19.16 70.71 -55.38
N SER A 221 20.08 70.28 -54.52
CA SER A 221 21.31 71.02 -54.25
C SER A 221 22.25 71.03 -55.45
N LEU A 222 22.43 69.89 -56.14
CA LEU A 222 23.22 69.82 -57.38
C LEU A 222 22.61 70.67 -58.51
N SER A 223 21.29 70.71 -58.64
CA SER A 223 20.64 71.58 -59.63
C SER A 223 20.85 73.06 -59.32
N ARG A 224 20.83 73.47 -58.04
CA ARG A 224 21.15 74.85 -57.66
C ARG A 224 22.58 75.21 -58.03
N TYR A 225 23.53 74.35 -57.71
CA TYR A 225 24.94 74.57 -58.06
C TYR A 225 25.16 74.72 -59.57
N LYS A 226 24.55 73.83 -60.39
CA LYS A 226 24.62 73.93 -61.86
C LYS A 226 24.00 75.24 -62.40
N ASN A 227 22.91 75.69 -61.80
CA ASN A 227 22.27 76.96 -62.19
C ASN A 227 23.14 78.18 -61.81
N ASP A 228 23.87 78.11 -60.69
CA ASP A 228 24.81 79.16 -60.31
C ASP A 228 26.03 79.20 -61.23
N ASP A 229 26.56 78.04 -61.63
CA ASP A 229 27.64 77.96 -62.63
C ASP A 229 27.24 78.54 -63.98
N THR A 230 26.03 78.24 -64.47
CA THR A 230 25.52 78.84 -65.72
C THR A 230 25.33 80.35 -65.61
N ARG A 231 24.84 80.85 -64.47
CA ARG A 231 24.75 82.31 -64.19
C ARG A 231 26.12 82.97 -64.14
N LEU A 232 27.11 82.34 -63.50
CA LEU A 232 28.48 82.84 -63.43
C LEU A 232 29.12 82.89 -64.82
N SER A 233 28.97 81.83 -65.61
CA SER A 233 29.45 81.78 -67.00
C SER A 233 28.81 82.86 -67.87
N GLN A 234 27.48 83.06 -67.76
CA GLN A 234 26.76 84.13 -68.47
C GLN A 234 27.24 85.52 -68.04
N LYS A 235 27.47 85.75 -66.74
CA LYS A 235 28.01 87.01 -66.21
C LYS A 235 29.43 87.26 -66.72
N GLN A 236 30.29 86.24 -66.73
CA GLN A 236 31.64 86.33 -67.30
C GLN A 236 31.60 86.66 -68.80
N GLY A 237 30.68 86.06 -69.56
CA GLY A 237 30.44 86.39 -70.97
C GLY A 237 30.04 87.85 -71.17
N MET A 238 29.12 88.37 -70.33
CA MET A 238 28.73 89.79 -70.37
C MET A 238 29.91 90.72 -70.07
N ILE A 239 30.73 90.41 -69.07
CA ILE A 239 31.93 91.19 -68.74
C ILE A 239 32.91 91.17 -69.92
N ARG A 240 33.17 90.00 -70.52
CA ARG A 240 34.05 89.86 -71.68
C ARG A 240 33.59 90.72 -72.86
N ASN A 241 32.29 90.70 -73.16
CA ASN A 241 31.70 91.52 -74.22
C ASN A 241 31.78 93.02 -73.93
N ARG A 242 31.54 93.44 -72.67
CA ARG A 242 31.65 94.83 -72.24
C ARG A 242 33.10 95.34 -72.39
N ASN A 243 34.08 94.52 -72.01
CA ASN A 243 35.50 94.84 -72.16
C ASN A 243 35.92 94.92 -73.63
N GLN A 244 35.44 94.02 -74.49
CA GLN A 244 35.71 94.11 -75.94
C GLN A 244 35.11 95.37 -76.57
N ARG A 245 33.90 95.78 -76.16
CA ARG A 245 33.29 97.05 -76.61
C ARG A 245 34.12 98.25 -76.17
N ALA A 246 34.48 98.32 -74.88
CA ALA A 246 35.33 99.38 -74.34
C ALA A 246 36.70 99.42 -75.05
N PHE A 247 37.28 98.27 -75.39
CA PHE A 247 38.52 98.21 -76.15
C PHE A 247 38.35 98.72 -77.60
N LYS A 248 37.26 98.35 -78.27
CA LYS A 248 36.94 98.88 -79.62
C LYS A 248 36.72 100.40 -79.59
N GLU A 249 36.04 100.91 -78.57
CA GLU A 249 35.85 102.36 -78.34
C GLU A 249 37.18 103.06 -78.10
N ARG A 250 38.05 102.51 -77.24
CA ARG A 250 39.42 103.04 -77.03
C ARG A 250 40.26 103.02 -78.31
N LYS A 251 40.16 101.98 -79.15
CA LYS A 251 40.82 101.94 -80.46
C LYS A 251 40.28 102.99 -81.42
N LYS A 252 38.96 103.22 -81.42
CA LYS A 252 38.33 104.30 -82.20
C LYS A 252 38.84 105.66 -81.74
N SER A 253 38.90 105.92 -80.43
CA SER A 253 39.41 107.19 -79.91
C SER A 253 40.89 107.39 -80.22
N LEU A 254 41.71 106.33 -80.17
CA LEU A 254 43.13 106.42 -80.59
C LEU A 254 43.28 106.79 -82.07
N LYS A 255 42.50 106.17 -82.97
CA LYS A 255 42.48 106.55 -84.40
C LYS A 255 42.06 108.00 -84.63
N VAL A 256 41.11 108.51 -83.85
CA VAL A 256 40.71 109.94 -83.93
C VAL A 256 41.88 110.84 -83.51
N THR A 257 42.64 110.47 -82.47
CA THR A 257 43.81 111.23 -82.05
C THR A 257 45.00 111.12 -83.01
N GLU A 258 45.23 109.96 -83.65
CA GLU A 258 46.25 109.79 -84.70
C GLU A 258 45.89 110.61 -85.95
N ASN A 259 44.63 110.56 -86.40
CA ASN A 259 44.15 111.40 -87.52
C ASN A 259 44.24 112.91 -87.20
N HIS A 260 44.14 113.31 -85.92
CA HIS A 260 44.38 114.70 -85.50
C HIS A 260 45.87 115.06 -85.50
N LYS A 261 46.77 114.09 -85.25
CA LYS A 261 48.22 114.30 -85.32
C LYS A 261 48.75 114.32 -86.76
N GLU A 262 48.17 113.55 -87.68
CA GLU A 262 48.53 113.54 -89.11
C GLU A 262 47.95 114.71 -89.91
N LYS A 263 47.07 115.55 -89.33
CA LYS A 263 46.46 116.72 -89.99
C LYS A 263 47.11 118.07 -89.64
N ILE A 264 48.20 118.09 -88.88
CA ILE A 264 48.93 119.33 -88.52
C ILE A 264 50.44 119.21 -88.89
N PHE A 265 50.82 118.22 -89.68
CA PHE A 265 51.98 118.28 -90.57
C PHE A 265 51.48 118.42 -92.00
#